data_AF-A0A9D5HJV1-F1
#
_entry.id   AF-A0A9D5HJV1-F1
#
_cell.length_a   1.000
_cell.length_b   1.000
_cell.length_c   1.000
_cell.angle_alpha   90.00
_cell.angle_beta   90.00
_cell.angle_gamma   90.00
#
_symmetry.space_group_name_H-M   'P 1'
#
loop_
_entity.id
_entity.type
_entity.pdbx_description
1 polymer ?
#
loop_
_entity_poly.entity_id
_entity_poly.type
_entity_poly.pdbx_seq_one_letter_code
_entity_poly.pdbx_strand_id
1 'polypeptide(L)'
;MKRMMSKKSHSWWWDSHISPKNSKWLAENLEEMDRRVKSMLKLIEEEGDSFAKKAEMYYQKRPELITHVEDFYRMYRALAERYDHVTGELRKNIPSALHSQGSGSGSDMSSEPPSPSLLSPELTPESKPTRPKPSPRRAPGFDFFLGSGGSSDVSRKGSDGSSSSDSSDSESDSEDGKEVNGHDLTESLNQRIVELENELHDVKEKLQEYEEKGFNGKCEHVENGEYISRISALEDELAVASKRLRISEALIVTLKQKLAEGNASLEAEHVELNQEKEQISEMEERIAVLEADITDHKNVIEKLNGVIAAANKKFEAELANRDHVIEGYKVELADASKRFLQEKSHLEADVTKLNGTIGNLGAELNKISQEKSVLEASVAEQENAIKELKATAASAADRFTQENSALQVEILHLSELQSSLEAKLEALAGETNLLKAEKTEASIESKKQIESLNNSIYELNSKIKILKSEKDNLEAKVLVLSNDVKCRDKQIVELNKHLHDLHLEHVKLIKETEDAQRSCLELRGRVKELEEEVDKQKLAILDGAEGKREAIRQLCFSLEHYRDGYKQLRQVLQGHKRPTVMAV
;
A
#
# COMPACT_ATOMS: atom_id res chain seq x y z
N MET A 1 5.97 2.53 -9.94
CA MET A 1 6.76 1.80 -10.98
C MET A 1 7.16 2.80 -12.08
N LYS A 2 8.39 2.75 -12.61
CA LYS A 2 8.79 3.56 -13.78
C LYS A 2 8.43 2.81 -15.06
N ARG A 3 7.73 3.45 -16.02
CA ARG A 3 7.60 2.95 -17.40
C ARG A 3 8.68 3.63 -18.25
N MET A 4 9.78 2.94 -18.50
CA MET A 4 10.88 3.47 -19.31
C MET A 4 10.47 3.59 -20.78
N MET A 5 10.57 4.79 -21.35
CA MET A 5 10.47 4.96 -22.81
C MET A 5 11.75 4.43 -23.46
N SER A 6 11.67 3.21 -23.97
CA SER A 6 12.74 2.58 -24.74
C SER A 6 13.00 3.40 -26.01
N LYS A 7 14.27 3.81 -26.23
CA LYS A 7 14.73 4.31 -27.53
C LYS A 7 14.61 3.18 -28.55
N LYS A 8 13.58 3.21 -29.40
CA LYS A 8 13.39 2.25 -30.48
C LYS A 8 13.73 2.89 -31.81
N SER A 9 14.66 2.27 -32.55
CA SER A 9 14.98 2.57 -33.95
C SER A 9 13.86 2.10 -34.89
N HIS A 10 12.66 2.62 -34.70
CA HIS A 10 11.48 2.29 -35.52
C HIS A 10 11.55 2.99 -36.88
N SER A 11 12.26 2.34 -37.81
CA SER A 11 11.91 2.21 -39.22
C SER A 11 10.74 3.10 -39.71
N TRP A 12 11.08 4.24 -40.33
CA TRP A 12 10.15 5.33 -40.69
C TRP A 12 8.92 4.94 -41.54
N TRP A 13 8.96 3.80 -42.22
CA TRP A 13 7.85 3.31 -43.03
C TRP A 13 6.65 2.80 -42.21
N TRP A 14 6.86 2.29 -40.98
CA TRP A 14 5.75 1.86 -40.12
C TRP A 14 4.91 3.04 -39.60
N ASP A 15 5.58 4.13 -39.21
CA ASP A 15 4.94 5.30 -38.61
C ASP A 15 4.09 6.09 -39.62
N SER A 16 4.35 5.92 -40.92
CA SER A 16 3.52 6.48 -42.00
C SER A 16 2.24 5.66 -42.26
N HIS A 17 2.26 4.34 -42.07
CA HIS A 17 1.18 3.44 -42.49
C HIS A 17 0.31 2.88 -41.36
N ILE A 18 0.82 2.75 -40.13
CA ILE A 18 0.05 2.23 -38.97
C ILE A 18 0.01 3.23 -37.81
N SER A 19 -0.14 4.52 -38.15
CA SER A 19 -0.40 5.58 -37.18
C SER A 19 -1.91 5.81 -36.98
N PRO A 20 -2.39 6.10 -35.76
CA PRO A 20 -3.78 6.52 -35.51
C PRO A 20 -4.20 7.74 -36.34
N LYS A 21 -3.24 8.55 -36.82
CA LYS A 21 -3.51 9.71 -37.69
C LYS A 21 -3.90 9.34 -39.12
N ASN A 22 -3.61 8.11 -39.57
CA ASN A 22 -3.80 7.68 -40.97
C ASN A 22 -4.77 6.49 -41.12
N SER A 23 -5.15 5.84 -40.01
CA SER A 23 -6.05 4.67 -40.00
C SER A 23 -7.28 4.93 -39.14
N LYS A 24 -8.43 5.19 -39.80
CA LYS A 24 -9.71 5.46 -39.12
C LYS A 24 -10.12 4.36 -38.15
N TRP A 25 -10.07 3.09 -38.59
CA TRP A 25 -10.45 1.95 -37.75
C TRP A 25 -9.57 1.82 -36.49
N LEU A 26 -8.30 2.22 -36.58
CA LEU A 26 -7.39 2.18 -35.43
C LEU A 26 -7.70 3.30 -34.43
N ALA A 27 -8.05 4.50 -34.92
CA ALA A 27 -8.52 5.60 -34.07
C ALA A 27 -9.86 5.25 -33.39
N GLU A 28 -10.85 4.80 -34.16
CA GLU A 28 -12.17 4.37 -33.67
C GLU A 28 -12.05 3.26 -32.62
N ASN A 29 -11.19 2.26 -32.83
CA ASN A 29 -10.99 1.17 -31.88
C ASN A 29 -10.16 1.58 -30.63
N LEU A 30 -9.25 2.56 -30.76
CA LEU A 30 -8.58 3.17 -29.61
C LEU A 30 -9.57 3.97 -28.74
N GLU A 31 -10.49 4.70 -29.36
CA GLU A 31 -11.57 5.45 -28.68
C GLU A 31 -12.59 4.50 -28.03
N GLU A 32 -12.98 3.42 -28.72
CA GLU A 32 -13.83 2.35 -28.16
C GLU A 32 -13.21 1.74 -26.89
N MET A 33 -11.92 1.39 -26.94
CA MET A 33 -11.17 0.86 -25.80
C MET A 33 -11.06 1.87 -24.65
N ASP A 34 -10.67 3.12 -24.90
CA ASP A 34 -10.54 4.18 -23.89
C ASP A 34 -11.89 4.49 -23.20
N ARG A 35 -12.98 4.58 -23.98
CA ARG A 35 -14.35 4.76 -23.48
C ARG A 35 -14.81 3.59 -22.59
N ARG A 36 -14.41 2.35 -22.91
CA ARG A 36 -14.67 1.19 -22.04
C ARG A 36 -13.80 1.16 -20.79
N VAL A 37 -12.53 1.59 -20.86
CA VAL A 37 -11.68 1.79 -19.68
C VAL A 37 -12.28 2.85 -18.75
N LYS A 38 -12.78 3.96 -19.29
CA LYS A 38 -13.51 4.99 -18.53
C LYS A 38 -14.80 4.47 -17.90
N SER A 39 -15.51 3.54 -18.57
CA SER A 39 -16.68 2.88 -17.99
C SER A 39 -16.29 1.94 -16.84
N MET A 40 -15.22 1.14 -16.99
CA MET A 40 -14.70 0.29 -15.92
C MET A 40 -14.23 1.07 -14.70
N LEU A 41 -13.58 2.24 -14.90
CA LEU A 41 -13.18 3.12 -13.80
C LEU A 41 -14.40 3.67 -13.04
N LYS A 42 -15.45 4.11 -13.73
CA LYS A 42 -16.70 4.57 -13.08
C LYS A 42 -17.37 3.49 -12.22
N LEU A 43 -17.32 2.22 -12.62
CA LEU A 43 -17.82 1.09 -11.81
C LEU A 43 -17.01 0.83 -10.52
N ILE A 44 -15.87 1.52 -10.33
CA ILE A 44 -14.98 1.43 -9.16
C ILE A 44 -15.01 2.73 -8.32
N GLU A 45 -15.31 3.87 -8.96
CA GLU A 45 -15.20 5.22 -8.39
C GLU A 45 -16.48 5.72 -7.68
N GLU A 46 -17.62 5.03 -7.83
CA GLU A 46 -18.87 5.33 -7.10
C GLU A 46 -18.78 4.93 -5.62
N GLU A 47 -18.44 5.90 -4.75
CA GLU A 47 -18.47 5.72 -3.29
C GLU A 47 -19.90 5.73 -2.73
N GLY A 48 -20.25 4.69 -1.97
CA GLY A 48 -21.47 4.68 -1.14
C GLY A 48 -21.18 5.25 0.25
N ASP A 49 -22.02 6.19 0.71
CA ASP A 49 -21.89 6.99 1.95
C ASP A 49 -21.86 6.19 3.27
N SER A 50 -21.97 4.87 3.20
CA SER A 50 -21.98 3.96 4.36
C SER A 50 -21.41 2.60 3.97
N PHE A 51 -20.68 1.97 4.90
CA PHE A 51 -19.96 0.71 4.68
C PHE A 51 -20.85 -0.42 4.16
N ALA A 52 -22.08 -0.57 4.69
CA ALA A 52 -23.03 -1.58 4.23
C ALA A 52 -23.42 -1.37 2.76
N LYS A 53 -23.72 -0.13 2.38
CA LYS A 53 -24.06 0.28 1.01
C LYS A 53 -22.87 0.11 0.06
N LYS A 54 -21.64 0.37 0.52
CA LYS A 54 -20.40 0.13 -0.24
C LYS A 54 -20.13 -1.37 -0.47
N ALA A 55 -20.44 -2.22 0.51
CA ALA A 55 -20.36 -3.68 0.36
C ALA A 55 -21.44 -4.24 -0.58
N GLU A 56 -22.69 -3.77 -0.46
CA GLU A 56 -23.79 -4.15 -1.37
C GLU A 56 -23.50 -3.74 -2.82
N MET A 57 -23.10 -2.48 -3.05
CA MET A 57 -22.66 -1.99 -4.36
C MET A 57 -21.49 -2.81 -4.90
N TYR A 58 -20.49 -3.17 -4.08
CA TYR A 58 -19.38 -4.02 -4.53
C TYR A 58 -19.86 -5.36 -5.09
N TYR A 59 -20.79 -6.07 -4.42
CA TYR A 59 -21.29 -7.35 -4.92
C TYR A 59 -22.16 -7.21 -6.18
N GLN A 60 -22.88 -6.10 -6.37
CA GLN A 60 -23.64 -5.84 -7.59
C GLN A 60 -22.75 -5.38 -8.76
N LYS A 61 -21.74 -4.53 -8.51
CA LYS A 61 -20.83 -3.97 -9.53
C LYS A 61 -19.75 -4.94 -10.00
N ARG A 62 -19.35 -5.90 -9.15
CA ARG A 62 -18.33 -6.93 -9.48
C ARG A 62 -18.64 -7.73 -10.76
N PRO A 63 -19.84 -8.30 -10.99
CA PRO A 63 -20.15 -8.99 -12.27
C PRO A 63 -20.20 -8.03 -13.47
N GLU A 64 -20.70 -6.80 -13.32
CA GLU A 64 -20.69 -5.80 -14.39
C GLU A 64 -19.24 -5.47 -14.82
N LEU A 65 -18.35 -5.28 -13.84
CA LEU A 65 -16.94 -4.99 -14.07
C LEU A 65 -16.19 -6.18 -14.71
N ILE A 66 -16.43 -7.41 -14.25
CA ILE A 66 -15.86 -8.63 -14.87
C ILE A 66 -16.27 -8.72 -16.34
N THR A 67 -17.56 -8.49 -16.65
CA THR A 67 -18.08 -8.51 -18.02
C THR A 67 -17.37 -7.48 -18.91
N HIS A 68 -17.17 -6.25 -18.41
CA HIS A 68 -16.43 -5.21 -19.14
C HIS A 68 -14.95 -5.56 -19.35
N VAL A 69 -14.29 -6.22 -18.40
CA VAL A 69 -12.89 -6.67 -18.51
C VAL A 69 -12.75 -7.80 -19.54
N GLU A 70 -13.68 -8.76 -19.56
CA GLU A 70 -13.71 -9.82 -20.57
C GLU A 70 -13.92 -9.27 -21.98
N ASP A 71 -14.88 -8.35 -22.16
CA ASP A 71 -15.10 -7.64 -23.42
C ASP A 71 -13.85 -6.86 -23.86
N PHE A 72 -13.23 -6.11 -22.94
CA PHE A 72 -12.00 -5.37 -23.19
C PHE A 72 -10.87 -6.28 -23.69
N TYR A 73 -10.70 -7.44 -23.05
CA TYR A 73 -9.74 -8.45 -23.49
C TYR A 73 -10.07 -9.02 -24.88
N ARG A 74 -11.36 -9.25 -25.19
CA ARG A 74 -11.80 -9.72 -26.53
C ARG A 74 -11.46 -8.71 -27.64
N MET A 75 -11.72 -7.42 -27.44
CA MET A 75 -11.40 -6.39 -28.45
C MET A 75 -9.89 -6.16 -28.57
N TYR A 76 -9.16 -6.14 -27.45
CA TYR A 76 -7.70 -6.08 -27.47
C TYR A 76 -7.08 -7.25 -28.26
N ARG A 77 -7.62 -8.46 -28.07
CA ARG A 77 -7.20 -9.63 -28.82
C ARG A 77 -7.51 -9.52 -30.31
N ALA A 78 -8.73 -9.11 -30.68
CA ALA A 78 -9.11 -8.90 -32.07
C ALA A 78 -8.30 -7.78 -32.76
N LEU A 79 -7.87 -6.76 -32.00
CA LEU A 79 -6.96 -5.71 -32.45
C LEU A 79 -5.54 -6.26 -32.71
N ALA A 80 -5.00 -7.06 -31.78
CA ALA A 80 -3.70 -7.72 -31.96
C ALA A 80 -3.71 -8.68 -33.16
N GLU A 81 -4.73 -9.53 -33.28
CA GLU A 81 -4.91 -10.45 -34.40
C GLU A 81 -4.99 -9.68 -35.74
N ARG A 82 -5.73 -8.57 -35.81
CA ARG A 82 -5.76 -7.70 -37.02
C ARG A 82 -4.43 -7.00 -37.30
N TYR A 83 -3.68 -6.58 -36.27
CA TYR A 83 -2.36 -6.00 -36.43
C TYR A 83 -1.37 -7.02 -37.00
N ASP A 84 -1.41 -8.28 -36.53
CA ASP A 84 -0.58 -9.36 -37.05
C ASP A 84 -0.95 -9.74 -38.49
N HIS A 85 -2.25 -9.71 -38.85
CA HIS A 85 -2.67 -9.87 -40.25
C HIS A 85 -2.09 -8.76 -41.14
N VAL A 86 -2.25 -7.48 -40.79
CA VAL A 86 -1.70 -6.36 -41.57
C VAL A 86 -0.17 -6.42 -41.64
N THR A 87 0.50 -6.75 -40.54
CA THR A 87 1.96 -6.89 -40.44
C THR A 87 2.50 -8.11 -41.18
N GLY A 88 1.67 -9.15 -41.36
CA GLY A 88 1.94 -10.33 -42.17
C GLY A 88 1.75 -10.08 -43.66
N GLU A 89 0.60 -9.51 -44.04
CA GLU A 89 0.29 -9.05 -45.41
C GLU A 89 1.37 -8.08 -45.91
N LEU A 90 1.75 -7.10 -45.10
CA LEU A 90 2.77 -6.13 -45.44
C LEU A 90 4.15 -6.79 -45.65
N ARG A 91 4.51 -7.82 -44.86
CA ARG A 91 5.73 -8.60 -45.09
C ARG A 91 5.70 -9.46 -46.36
N LYS A 92 4.53 -9.94 -46.80
CA LYS A 92 4.38 -10.64 -48.09
C LYS A 92 4.52 -9.70 -49.30
N ASN A 93 4.17 -8.43 -49.14
CA ASN A 93 4.11 -7.44 -50.22
C ASN A 93 5.39 -6.60 -50.39
N ILE A 94 6.45 -6.84 -49.60
CA ILE A 94 7.76 -6.23 -49.84
C ILE A 94 8.43 -6.95 -51.02
N PRO A 95 8.80 -6.25 -52.12
CA PRO A 95 9.50 -6.88 -53.22
C PRO A 95 10.86 -7.46 -52.79
N SER A 96 11.17 -8.68 -53.23
CA SER A 96 12.36 -9.44 -52.82
C SER A 96 13.71 -8.76 -53.14
N ALA A 97 13.71 -7.70 -53.95
CA ALA A 97 14.89 -6.94 -54.37
C ALA A 97 15.66 -6.26 -53.22
N LEU A 98 15.04 -6.03 -52.05
CA LEU A 98 15.70 -5.34 -50.92
C LEU A 98 16.39 -6.26 -49.90
N HIS A 99 16.34 -7.59 -50.07
CA HIS A 99 17.01 -8.53 -49.14
C HIS A 99 18.49 -8.84 -49.47
N SER A 100 19.08 -8.19 -50.48
CA SER A 100 20.39 -8.59 -51.04
C SER A 100 21.62 -7.85 -50.48
N GLN A 101 21.49 -6.96 -49.49
CA GLN A 101 22.64 -6.36 -48.80
C GLN A 101 22.45 -6.32 -47.28
N GLY A 102 23.07 -7.26 -46.57
CA GLY A 102 22.95 -7.39 -45.11
C GLY A 102 23.77 -8.50 -44.47
N SER A 103 24.88 -8.96 -45.09
CA SER A 103 25.76 -9.96 -44.47
C SER A 103 26.71 -9.28 -43.48
N GLY A 104 26.61 -9.62 -42.20
CA GLY A 104 27.23 -8.86 -41.10
C GLY A 104 27.68 -9.63 -39.86
N SER A 105 27.61 -10.97 -39.87
CA SER A 105 28.11 -11.91 -38.84
C SER A 105 27.42 -11.90 -37.45
N GLY A 106 27.28 -13.09 -36.86
CA GLY A 106 26.66 -13.31 -35.54
C GLY A 106 25.97 -14.68 -35.43
N SER A 107 26.75 -15.74 -35.22
CA SER A 107 26.26 -17.11 -34.93
C SER A 107 25.68 -17.19 -33.49
N ASP A 108 24.99 -18.26 -33.03
CA ASP A 108 25.11 -19.67 -33.41
C ASP A 108 23.90 -20.53 -32.94
N MET A 109 23.95 -21.84 -33.21
CA MET A 109 23.16 -22.96 -32.65
C MET A 109 21.81 -23.35 -33.30
N SER A 110 21.87 -24.44 -34.09
CA SER A 110 20.92 -25.60 -34.17
C SER A 110 19.40 -25.38 -34.42
N SER A 111 18.71 -26.18 -35.26
CA SER A 111 19.07 -27.45 -35.91
C SER A 111 18.22 -27.77 -37.17
N GLU A 112 18.70 -28.74 -37.96
CA GLU A 112 18.10 -29.39 -39.15
C GLU A 112 18.11 -30.93 -38.91
N PRO A 113 17.72 -31.87 -39.81
CA PRO A 113 17.08 -31.80 -41.15
C PRO A 113 15.83 -32.75 -41.21
N PRO A 114 15.38 -33.39 -42.33
CA PRO A 114 15.62 -33.18 -43.78
C PRO A 114 14.36 -33.12 -44.70
N SER A 115 14.47 -32.36 -45.80
CA SER A 115 14.36 -32.74 -47.25
C SER A 115 13.49 -33.94 -47.72
N PRO A 116 12.88 -33.94 -48.94
CA PRO A 116 13.60 -33.61 -50.19
C PRO A 116 12.86 -32.95 -51.39
N SER A 117 13.71 -32.58 -52.36
CA SER A 117 13.58 -31.96 -53.69
C SER A 117 12.71 -32.67 -54.75
N LEU A 118 12.37 -31.98 -55.87
CA LEU A 118 13.00 -32.13 -57.22
C LEU A 118 12.30 -31.33 -58.38
N LEU A 119 13.13 -30.68 -59.22
CA LEU A 119 13.08 -30.52 -60.71
C LEU A 119 11.84 -29.97 -61.50
N SER A 120 12.07 -28.83 -62.20
CA SER A 120 11.86 -28.61 -63.67
C SER A 120 10.44 -28.59 -64.33
N PRO A 121 10.26 -28.10 -65.59
CA PRO A 121 10.95 -27.02 -66.34
C PRO A 121 9.99 -26.11 -67.20
N GLU A 122 10.59 -25.35 -68.14
CA GLU A 122 10.09 -25.00 -69.51
C GLU A 122 9.36 -23.68 -69.90
N LEU A 123 9.89 -23.12 -71.01
CA LEU A 123 9.30 -22.40 -72.16
C LEU A 123 8.81 -20.91 -72.12
N THR A 124 9.19 -20.25 -73.22
CA THR A 124 8.78 -18.94 -73.81
C THR A 124 7.62 -19.19 -74.82
N PRO A 125 7.04 -18.24 -75.64
CA PRO A 125 7.64 -17.02 -76.25
C PRO A 125 6.72 -15.82 -76.64
N GLU A 126 7.28 -14.89 -77.45
CA GLU A 126 6.62 -13.91 -78.36
C GLU A 126 5.81 -12.74 -77.72
N SER A 127 5.66 -11.53 -78.31
CA SER A 127 6.21 -10.92 -79.55
C SER A 127 6.22 -9.36 -79.53
N LYS A 128 7.12 -8.77 -80.35
CA LYS A 128 7.10 -7.55 -81.24
C LYS A 128 5.92 -6.53 -81.20
N PRO A 129 6.05 -5.27 -81.73
CA PRO A 129 6.79 -4.86 -82.95
C PRO A 129 7.56 -3.52 -82.90
N THR A 130 7.77 -2.86 -84.06
CA THR A 130 8.88 -1.93 -84.33
C THR A 130 8.51 -0.70 -85.21
N ARG A 131 9.40 0.29 -85.18
CA ARG A 131 9.48 1.62 -85.86
C ARG A 131 9.51 1.61 -87.41
N PRO A 132 9.32 2.78 -88.08
CA PRO A 132 10.18 3.18 -89.23
C PRO A 132 10.75 4.63 -89.18
N LYS A 133 11.63 5.02 -90.14
CA LYS A 133 12.44 6.27 -90.11
C LYS A 133 13.01 6.73 -91.49
N PRO A 134 13.44 8.01 -91.62
CA PRO A 134 14.73 8.47 -92.23
C PRO A 134 15.45 9.56 -91.34
N SER A 135 16.67 10.12 -91.50
CA SER A 135 18.00 9.81 -92.10
C SER A 135 18.15 9.65 -93.63
N PRO A 136 19.29 10.07 -94.28
CA PRO A 136 20.65 10.44 -93.76
C PRO A 136 20.96 11.97 -93.86
N ARG A 137 22.16 12.61 -93.96
CA ARG A 137 23.61 12.31 -94.26
C ARG A 137 24.55 13.23 -93.38
N ARG A 138 25.81 12.89 -93.01
CA ARG A 138 27.17 13.21 -93.60
C ARG A 138 27.46 14.73 -93.80
N ALA A 139 28.58 15.39 -93.40
CA ALA A 139 29.80 15.09 -92.59
C ALA A 139 30.59 16.40 -92.19
N PRO A 140 31.65 16.37 -91.34
CA PRO A 140 32.38 17.56 -90.83
C PRO A 140 33.80 17.81 -91.41
N GLY A 141 34.44 18.97 -91.10
CA GLY A 141 35.89 19.19 -91.32
C GLY A 141 36.50 20.57 -90.96
N PHE A 142 37.43 20.54 -89.97
CA PHE A 142 38.66 21.35 -89.77
C PHE A 142 38.68 22.88 -89.48
N ASP A 143 39.83 23.31 -88.93
CA ASP A 143 40.17 24.65 -88.38
C ASP A 143 41.07 25.51 -89.29
N PHE A 144 41.18 26.84 -89.00
CA PHE A 144 42.44 27.53 -88.58
C PHE A 144 42.64 29.00 -89.08
N PHE A 145 42.39 29.97 -88.17
CA PHE A 145 43.30 31.10 -87.80
C PHE A 145 43.37 32.44 -88.60
N LEU A 146 43.11 33.54 -87.86
CA LEU A 146 43.43 34.99 -88.06
C LEU A 146 42.98 35.74 -89.34
N GLY A 147 42.64 37.04 -89.33
CA GLY A 147 42.27 37.93 -88.20
C GLY A 147 42.94 39.33 -88.17
N SER A 148 42.16 40.34 -87.75
CA SER A 148 42.56 41.72 -87.32
C SER A 148 42.85 42.78 -88.40
N GLY A 149 42.60 44.06 -88.06
CA GLY A 149 42.91 45.25 -88.86
C GLY A 149 41.86 46.38 -88.71
N GLY A 150 41.10 46.67 -89.77
CA GLY A 150 39.87 47.46 -89.85
C GLY A 150 39.95 48.97 -89.59
N SER A 151 39.03 49.79 -90.11
CA SER A 151 38.72 51.12 -89.53
C SER A 151 37.41 51.76 -89.99
N SER A 152 36.75 52.44 -89.04
CA SER A 152 35.80 53.57 -89.14
C SER A 152 35.36 54.13 -90.51
N ASP A 153 34.04 54.12 -90.76
CA ASP A 153 33.34 55.18 -91.53
C ASP A 153 32.81 56.28 -90.58
N VAL A 154 32.71 57.52 -91.09
CA VAL A 154 31.91 58.61 -90.51
C VAL A 154 31.27 59.44 -91.63
N SER A 155 30.13 58.99 -92.13
CA SER A 155 29.45 59.48 -93.33
C SER A 155 28.66 60.80 -93.14
N ARG A 156 28.54 61.60 -94.23
CA ARG A 156 27.57 62.71 -94.43
C ARG A 156 27.54 63.18 -95.91
N LYS A 157 26.47 63.76 -96.51
CA LYS A 157 24.99 63.63 -96.37
C LYS A 157 24.25 64.44 -97.47
N GLY A 158 24.11 63.92 -98.70
CA GLY A 158 23.24 64.46 -99.78
C GLY A 158 23.60 65.87 -100.30
N SER A 159 22.84 66.50 -101.22
CA SER A 159 21.87 65.97 -102.21
C SER A 159 21.55 67.05 -103.28
N ASP A 160 21.16 66.62 -104.49
CA ASP A 160 20.34 67.32 -105.51
C ASP A 160 20.88 68.61 -106.22
N GLY A 161 20.60 68.79 -107.53
CA GLY A 161 20.64 70.13 -108.19
C GLY A 161 21.31 70.30 -109.58
N SER A 162 20.68 69.79 -110.64
CA SER A 162 21.06 69.85 -112.08
C SER A 162 21.59 71.17 -112.69
N SER A 163 22.52 71.10 -113.68
CA SER A 163 22.32 71.49 -115.12
C SER A 163 23.59 71.92 -115.90
N SER A 164 23.74 71.45 -117.16
CA SER A 164 24.42 72.07 -118.35
C SER A 164 25.92 72.49 -118.30
N SER A 165 26.74 72.36 -119.36
CA SER A 165 26.61 71.68 -120.68
C SER A 165 27.92 71.75 -121.50
N ASP A 166 28.27 70.64 -122.19
CA ASP A 166 28.94 70.54 -123.52
C ASP A 166 30.37 71.15 -123.73
N SER A 167 31.16 70.78 -124.75
CA SER A 167 30.89 70.01 -126.00
C SER A 167 32.02 69.06 -126.45
N SER A 168 31.67 68.10 -127.32
CA SER A 168 32.56 67.06 -127.90
C SER A 168 33.21 67.40 -129.26
N ASP A 169 34.34 66.73 -129.51
CA ASP A 169 34.77 65.98 -130.71
C ASP A 169 34.36 66.34 -132.17
N SER A 170 35.40 66.33 -133.03
CA SER A 170 35.51 65.58 -134.32
C SER A 170 34.99 66.11 -135.68
N GLU A 171 35.74 65.66 -136.73
CA GLU A 171 35.38 65.49 -138.16
C GLU A 171 35.08 66.72 -139.05
N SER A 172 35.32 66.72 -140.37
CA SER A 172 36.28 66.01 -141.26
C SER A 172 36.31 66.69 -142.66
N ASP A 173 37.07 66.19 -143.64
CA ASP A 173 37.24 66.78 -144.99
C ASP A 173 35.98 66.74 -145.91
N SER A 174 35.83 67.72 -146.82
CA SER A 174 35.47 67.56 -148.28
C SER A 174 35.12 68.89 -148.99
N GLU A 175 35.06 68.88 -150.33
CA GLU A 175 35.11 70.07 -151.22
C GLU A 175 33.77 70.54 -151.87
N ASP A 176 33.88 71.73 -152.52
CA ASP A 176 33.11 72.27 -153.68
C ASP A 176 31.91 73.23 -153.43
N GLY A 177 31.59 74.04 -154.46
CA GLY A 177 30.95 75.37 -154.40
C GLY A 177 29.42 75.47 -154.28
N LYS A 178 28.78 76.61 -154.58
CA LYS A 178 29.07 77.52 -155.73
C LYS A 178 28.37 78.90 -155.64
N GLU A 179 28.85 79.87 -156.43
CA GLU A 179 28.12 81.06 -156.99
C GLU A 179 27.71 82.21 -156.03
N VAL A 180 27.68 83.52 -156.40
CA VAL A 180 27.71 84.22 -157.72
C VAL A 180 28.57 85.53 -157.66
N ASN A 181 29.00 86.04 -158.83
CA ASN A 181 29.68 87.33 -159.16
C ASN A 181 31.20 87.44 -158.86
N GLY A 182 32.07 87.89 -159.79
CA GLY A 182 31.88 88.18 -161.23
C GLY A 182 33.00 89.06 -161.84
N HIS A 183 33.43 88.78 -163.09
CA HIS A 183 34.60 89.37 -163.81
C HIS A 183 35.98 89.04 -163.17
N ASP A 184 37.11 88.85 -163.88
CA ASP A 184 37.34 88.93 -165.34
C ASP A 184 38.50 88.04 -165.87
N LEU A 185 38.56 87.88 -167.21
CA LEU A 185 39.67 87.46 -168.13
C LEU A 185 40.95 86.82 -167.51
N THR A 186 41.41 85.62 -167.86
CA THR A 186 41.36 84.81 -169.12
C THR A 186 42.18 85.35 -170.31
N GLU A 187 42.98 86.41 -170.14
CA GLU A 187 43.93 86.88 -171.19
C GLU A 187 45.41 86.83 -170.78
N SER A 188 45.74 86.99 -169.49
CA SER A 188 47.13 87.04 -169.01
C SER A 188 47.93 85.74 -169.21
N LEU A 189 47.27 84.58 -169.11
CA LEU A 189 47.93 83.27 -169.20
C LEU A 189 48.45 82.97 -170.61
N ASN A 190 47.68 83.30 -171.66
CA ASN A 190 48.09 83.04 -173.04
C ASN A 190 49.16 84.01 -173.52
N GLN A 191 49.21 85.24 -172.97
CA GLN A 191 50.24 86.22 -173.33
C GLN A 191 51.62 85.85 -172.76
N ARG A 192 51.70 85.46 -171.47
CA ARG A 192 52.99 85.17 -170.80
C ARG A 192 53.64 83.85 -171.25
N ILE A 193 52.87 82.89 -171.77
CA ILE A 193 53.44 81.65 -172.35
C ILE A 193 54.30 81.99 -173.59
N VAL A 194 53.83 82.88 -174.47
CA VAL A 194 54.61 83.33 -175.65
C VAL A 194 55.87 84.10 -175.23
N GLU A 195 55.84 84.84 -174.13
CA GLU A 195 57.04 85.49 -173.59
C GLU A 195 58.06 84.47 -173.04
N LEU A 196 57.60 83.39 -172.39
CA LEU A 196 58.49 82.29 -171.95
C LEU A 196 59.09 81.50 -173.12
N GLU A 197 58.36 81.35 -174.23
CA GLU A 197 58.89 80.74 -175.47
C GLU A 197 59.95 81.64 -176.14
N ASN A 198 59.76 82.97 -176.11
CA ASN A 198 60.77 83.92 -176.57
C ASN A 198 62.00 83.96 -175.64
N GLU A 199 61.81 83.96 -174.32
CA GLU A 199 62.90 83.91 -173.34
C GLU A 199 63.75 82.62 -173.48
N LEU A 200 63.13 81.50 -173.88
CA LEU A 200 63.86 80.27 -174.25
C LEU A 200 64.65 80.37 -175.57
N HIS A 201 64.21 81.19 -176.52
CA HIS A 201 64.98 81.45 -177.75
C HIS A 201 66.17 82.39 -177.48
N ASP A 202 65.92 83.43 -176.69
CA ASP A 202 66.87 84.50 -176.34
C ASP A 202 68.05 83.96 -175.48
N VAL A 203 67.80 82.99 -174.61
CA VAL A 203 68.87 82.24 -173.89
C VAL A 203 69.63 81.26 -174.80
N LYS A 204 68.96 80.71 -175.82
CA LYS A 204 69.58 79.77 -176.77
C LYS A 204 70.54 80.45 -177.75
N GLU A 205 70.21 81.65 -178.19
CA GLU A 205 71.12 82.50 -178.98
C GLU A 205 72.33 82.93 -178.13
N LYS A 206 72.13 83.28 -176.86
CA LYS A 206 73.22 83.64 -175.93
C LYS A 206 74.16 82.47 -175.63
N LEU A 207 73.69 81.23 -175.66
CA LEU A 207 74.58 80.05 -175.59
C LEU A 207 75.44 79.90 -176.85
N GLN A 208 74.94 80.31 -178.02
CA GLN A 208 75.65 80.22 -179.30
C GLN A 208 76.69 81.35 -179.46
N GLU A 209 76.45 82.55 -178.93
CA GLU A 209 77.45 83.65 -178.98
C GLU A 209 78.62 83.50 -177.98
N TYR A 210 78.57 82.51 -177.06
CA TYR A 210 79.71 82.12 -176.23
C TYR A 210 80.70 81.18 -176.94
N GLU A 211 80.36 80.62 -178.12
CA GLU A 211 81.23 79.68 -178.83
C GLU A 211 82.20 80.33 -179.86
N GLU A 212 81.98 81.59 -180.27
CA GLU A 212 82.87 82.32 -181.21
C GLU A 212 83.54 83.59 -180.63
N LYS A 213 84.01 83.54 -179.38
CA LYS A 213 84.96 84.55 -178.84
C LYS A 213 86.19 83.91 -178.16
N GLY A 214 87.25 83.73 -178.95
CA GLY A 214 88.59 83.41 -178.44
C GLY A 214 89.69 84.22 -179.12
N PHE A 215 90.51 84.92 -178.32
CA PHE A 215 91.91 85.32 -178.56
C PHE A 215 92.45 85.87 -177.22
N ASN A 216 93.72 85.77 -176.81
CA ASN A 216 94.99 85.73 -177.54
C ASN A 216 96.08 85.13 -176.60
N GLY A 217 97.05 84.30 -177.00
CA GLY A 217 97.26 83.64 -178.29
C GLY A 217 98.70 83.07 -178.45
N LYS A 218 98.90 82.34 -179.57
CA LYS A 218 100.15 81.83 -180.17
C LYS A 218 100.90 80.62 -179.57
N CYS A 219 101.33 79.78 -180.53
CA CYS A 219 102.55 78.97 -180.63
C CYS A 219 103.81 79.54 -179.92
N GLU A 220 104.85 78.75 -179.57
CA GLU A 220 105.33 77.47 -180.16
C GLU A 220 105.83 76.45 -179.11
N HIS A 221 105.68 75.14 -179.41
CA HIS A 221 106.45 73.95 -178.96
C HIS A 221 106.73 73.64 -177.45
N VAL A 222 106.78 72.32 -177.12
CA VAL A 222 107.22 71.68 -175.83
C VAL A 222 106.21 71.85 -174.67
N GLU A 223 105.75 70.80 -173.95
CA GLU A 223 105.88 69.33 -174.11
C GLU A 223 104.58 68.58 -173.70
N ASN A 224 104.61 67.27 -173.40
CA ASN A 224 103.42 66.42 -173.34
C ASN A 224 103.46 65.27 -172.29
N GLY A 225 103.45 65.59 -170.98
CA GLY A 225 103.60 64.58 -169.91
C GLY A 225 102.63 64.63 -168.72
N GLU A 226 102.13 65.79 -168.29
CA GLU A 226 101.53 65.93 -166.94
C GLU A 226 100.04 65.55 -166.82
N TYR A 227 99.26 65.70 -167.90
CA TYR A 227 97.78 65.62 -167.82
C TYR A 227 97.23 64.23 -167.49
N ILE A 228 97.92 63.16 -167.89
CA ILE A 228 97.47 61.77 -167.66
C ILE A 228 97.46 61.44 -166.15
N SER A 229 98.47 61.89 -165.42
CA SER A 229 98.60 61.68 -163.97
C SER A 229 97.46 62.31 -163.16
N ARG A 230 96.85 63.38 -163.67
CA ARG A 230 95.74 64.07 -162.98
C ARG A 230 94.41 63.32 -163.07
N ILE A 231 94.18 62.57 -164.15
CA ILE A 231 92.95 61.81 -164.36
C ILE A 231 92.94 60.58 -163.45
N SER A 232 94.02 59.79 -163.44
CA SER A 232 94.14 58.60 -162.58
C SER A 232 93.88 58.90 -161.10
N ALA A 233 94.36 60.05 -160.61
CA ALA A 233 94.16 60.46 -159.22
C ALA A 233 92.67 60.71 -158.87
N LEU A 234 91.89 61.26 -159.80
CA LEU A 234 90.45 61.51 -159.61
C LEU A 234 89.63 60.22 -159.66
N GLU A 235 90.03 59.24 -160.47
CA GLU A 235 89.41 57.92 -160.51
C GLU A 235 89.65 57.14 -159.21
N ASP A 236 90.86 57.21 -158.65
CA ASP A 236 91.17 56.66 -157.32
C ASP A 236 90.41 57.36 -156.19
N GLU A 237 90.29 58.70 -156.22
CA GLU A 237 89.47 59.45 -155.26
C GLU A 237 87.99 59.03 -155.31
N LEU A 238 87.42 58.83 -156.51
CA LEU A 238 86.06 58.32 -156.70
C LEU A 238 85.90 56.88 -156.17
N ALA A 239 86.91 56.03 -156.37
CA ALA A 239 86.95 54.66 -155.84
C ALA A 239 87.04 54.63 -154.31
N VAL A 240 87.69 55.61 -153.68
CA VAL A 240 87.70 55.77 -152.21
C VAL A 240 86.38 56.34 -151.70
N ALA A 241 85.79 57.33 -152.38
CA ALA A 241 84.51 57.92 -152.01
C ALA A 241 83.36 56.90 -152.06
N SER A 242 83.28 56.10 -153.13
CA SER A 242 82.26 55.04 -153.28
C SER A 242 82.43 53.88 -152.29
N LYS A 243 83.67 53.55 -151.88
CA LYS A 243 83.93 52.64 -150.75
C LYS A 243 83.46 53.22 -149.42
N ARG A 244 83.72 54.51 -149.16
CA ARG A 244 83.20 55.21 -147.96
C ARG A 244 81.67 55.24 -147.94
N LEU A 245 81.01 55.45 -149.08
CA LEU A 245 79.56 55.40 -149.20
C LEU A 245 79.03 54.02 -148.77
N ARG A 246 79.52 52.93 -149.36
CA ARG A 246 79.11 51.55 -149.00
C ARG A 246 79.33 51.22 -147.52
N ILE A 247 80.41 51.70 -146.93
CA ILE A 247 80.65 51.56 -145.47
C ILE A 247 79.60 52.35 -144.67
N SER A 248 79.28 53.58 -145.07
CA SER A 248 78.24 54.38 -144.42
C SER A 248 76.83 53.81 -144.59
N GLU A 249 76.51 53.21 -145.74
CA GLU A 249 75.25 52.51 -146.01
C GLU A 249 75.12 51.26 -145.11
N ALA A 250 76.18 50.45 -144.99
CA ALA A 250 76.21 49.32 -144.07
C ALA A 250 76.10 49.73 -142.59
N LEU A 251 76.69 50.87 -142.21
CA LEU A 251 76.51 51.47 -140.88
C LEU A 251 75.07 51.96 -140.67
N ILE A 252 74.42 52.56 -141.68
CA ILE A 252 73.01 52.96 -141.60
C ILE A 252 72.09 51.73 -141.46
N VAL A 253 72.34 50.65 -142.20
CA VAL A 253 71.57 49.40 -142.08
C VAL A 253 71.74 48.77 -140.71
N THR A 254 72.98 48.67 -140.19
CA THR A 254 73.23 48.10 -138.85
C THR A 254 72.74 48.99 -137.71
N LEU A 255 72.73 50.32 -137.87
CA LEU A 255 72.07 51.24 -136.93
C LEU A 255 70.55 51.12 -136.98
N LYS A 256 69.94 51.03 -138.17
CA LYS A 256 68.49 50.79 -138.32
C LYS A 256 68.07 49.46 -137.70
N GLN A 257 68.86 48.41 -137.89
CA GLN A 257 68.58 47.11 -137.27
C GLN A 257 68.70 47.19 -135.75
N LYS A 258 69.74 47.81 -135.19
CA LYS A 258 69.84 48.04 -133.73
C LYS A 258 68.71 48.89 -133.16
N LEU A 259 68.17 49.83 -133.93
CA LEU A 259 67.03 50.66 -133.54
C LEU A 259 65.73 49.84 -133.58
N ALA A 260 65.55 48.95 -134.57
CA ALA A 260 64.44 48.00 -134.60
C ALA A 260 64.52 46.97 -133.46
N GLU A 261 65.71 46.43 -133.17
CA GLU A 261 65.97 45.52 -132.04
C GLU A 261 65.71 46.22 -130.70
N GLY A 262 66.14 47.49 -130.56
CA GLY A 262 65.85 48.31 -129.37
C GLY A 262 64.36 48.61 -129.19
N ASN A 263 63.65 48.98 -130.27
CA ASN A 263 62.21 49.20 -130.22
C ASN A 263 61.45 47.91 -129.86
N ALA A 264 61.81 46.77 -130.46
CA ALA A 264 61.20 45.48 -130.14
C ALA A 264 61.46 45.07 -128.67
N SER A 265 62.62 45.40 -128.11
CA SER A 265 62.93 45.19 -126.70
C SER A 265 62.08 46.08 -125.79
N LEU A 266 61.91 47.37 -126.13
CA LEU A 266 61.07 48.31 -125.38
C LEU A 266 59.58 47.96 -125.46
N GLU A 267 59.12 47.45 -126.61
CA GLU A 267 57.72 47.06 -126.79
C GLU A 267 57.40 45.75 -126.05
N ALA A 268 58.36 44.82 -125.95
CA ALA A 268 58.28 43.67 -125.04
C ALA A 268 58.25 44.10 -123.56
N GLU A 269 59.17 44.99 -123.14
CA GLU A 269 59.23 45.54 -121.77
C GLU A 269 57.93 46.29 -121.42
N HIS A 270 57.32 47.03 -122.37
CA HIS A 270 56.02 47.65 -122.19
C HIS A 270 54.86 46.65 -122.01
N VAL A 271 54.91 45.49 -122.69
CA VAL A 271 53.90 44.43 -122.53
C VAL A 271 54.04 43.73 -121.17
N GLU A 272 55.26 43.42 -120.74
CA GLU A 272 55.52 42.87 -119.41
C GLU A 272 55.09 43.84 -118.30
N LEU A 273 55.50 45.12 -118.39
CA LEU A 273 55.13 46.17 -117.44
C LEU A 273 53.62 46.45 -117.39
N ASN A 274 52.87 46.22 -118.47
CA ASN A 274 51.41 46.30 -118.45
C ASN A 274 50.76 45.07 -117.80
N GLN A 275 51.31 43.86 -118.00
CA GLN A 275 50.88 42.67 -117.27
C GLN A 275 51.16 42.77 -115.77
N GLU A 276 52.29 43.36 -115.37
CA GLU A 276 52.59 43.63 -113.96
C GLU A 276 51.61 44.63 -113.35
N LYS A 277 51.26 45.73 -114.05
CA LYS A 277 50.21 46.67 -113.59
C LYS A 277 48.86 45.99 -113.37
N GLU A 278 48.46 45.10 -114.28
CA GLU A 278 47.15 44.43 -114.18
C GLU A 278 47.14 43.42 -113.02
N GLN A 279 48.27 42.72 -112.77
CA GLN A 279 48.46 41.91 -111.56
C GLN A 279 48.48 42.75 -110.26
N ILE A 280 49.09 43.95 -110.28
CA ILE A 280 49.06 44.89 -109.17
C ILE A 280 47.62 45.33 -108.89
N SER A 281 46.86 45.71 -109.93
CA SER A 281 45.44 46.09 -109.78
C SER A 281 44.59 44.94 -109.22
N GLU A 282 44.81 43.70 -109.63
CA GLU A 282 44.11 42.54 -109.05
C GLU A 282 44.51 42.30 -107.58
N MET A 283 45.78 42.52 -107.22
CA MET A 283 46.22 42.43 -105.83
C MET A 283 45.68 43.59 -104.97
N GLU A 284 45.57 44.81 -105.51
CA GLU A 284 44.95 45.96 -104.83
C GLU A 284 43.44 45.72 -104.56
N GLU A 285 42.70 45.17 -105.53
CA GLU A 285 41.29 44.79 -105.32
C GLU A 285 41.16 43.68 -104.25
N ARG A 286 42.01 42.64 -104.31
CA ARG A 286 42.04 41.58 -103.30
C ARG A 286 42.41 42.10 -101.90
N ILE A 287 43.31 43.08 -101.80
CA ILE A 287 43.64 43.75 -100.53
C ILE A 287 42.42 44.51 -100.02
N ALA A 288 41.74 45.30 -100.86
CA ALA A 288 40.55 46.05 -100.45
C ALA A 288 39.40 45.15 -99.94
N VAL A 289 39.19 43.99 -100.58
CA VAL A 289 38.22 42.98 -100.12
C VAL A 289 38.65 42.38 -98.78
N LEU A 290 39.92 42.00 -98.62
CA LEU A 290 40.44 41.45 -97.37
C LEU A 290 40.38 42.48 -96.23
N GLU A 291 40.67 43.74 -96.50
CA GLU A 291 40.53 44.84 -95.54
C GLU A 291 39.08 45.03 -95.10
N ALA A 292 38.11 44.96 -96.03
CA ALA A 292 36.68 45.02 -95.71
C ALA A 292 36.24 43.85 -94.80
N ASP A 293 36.57 42.60 -95.16
CA ASP A 293 36.32 41.41 -94.32
C ASP A 293 36.97 41.55 -92.93
N ILE A 294 38.18 42.12 -92.88
CA ILE A 294 38.92 42.43 -91.66
C ILE A 294 38.19 43.48 -90.80
N THR A 295 37.55 44.49 -91.41
CA THR A 295 36.72 45.47 -90.68
C THR A 295 35.50 44.78 -90.06
N ASP A 296 34.84 43.88 -90.79
CA ASP A 296 33.63 43.23 -90.29
C ASP A 296 33.92 42.15 -89.24
N HIS A 297 35.03 41.42 -89.36
CA HIS A 297 35.52 40.57 -88.27
C HIS A 297 35.83 41.38 -87.01
N LYS A 298 36.43 42.58 -87.13
CA LYS A 298 36.65 43.49 -86.00
C LYS A 298 35.33 43.97 -85.38
N ASN A 299 34.35 44.35 -86.21
CA ASN A 299 33.00 44.74 -85.77
C ASN A 299 32.27 43.59 -85.05
N VAL A 300 32.45 42.34 -85.50
CA VAL A 300 31.88 41.13 -84.87
C VAL A 300 32.59 40.84 -83.54
N ILE A 301 33.92 40.92 -83.48
CA ILE A 301 34.70 40.75 -82.24
C ILE A 301 34.30 41.79 -81.19
N GLU A 302 34.10 43.05 -81.57
CA GLU A 302 33.64 44.10 -80.65
C GLU A 302 32.22 43.81 -80.11
N LYS A 303 31.29 43.40 -80.97
CA LYS A 303 29.93 42.97 -80.56
C LYS A 303 29.99 41.77 -79.60
N LEU A 304 30.82 40.77 -79.88
CA LEU A 304 31.01 39.59 -79.03
C LEU A 304 31.64 39.96 -77.68
N ASN A 305 32.66 40.82 -77.67
CA ASN A 305 33.27 41.34 -76.43
C ASN A 305 32.24 42.12 -75.59
N GLY A 306 31.37 42.92 -76.22
CA GLY A 306 30.25 43.58 -75.54
C GLY A 306 29.25 42.60 -74.92
N VAL A 307 28.91 41.51 -75.62
CA VAL A 307 28.05 40.43 -75.10
C VAL A 307 28.72 39.70 -73.94
N ILE A 308 30.02 39.39 -74.03
CA ILE A 308 30.80 38.74 -72.96
C ILE A 308 30.88 39.64 -71.72
N ALA A 309 31.18 40.93 -71.89
CA ALA A 309 31.19 41.89 -70.78
C ALA A 309 29.81 42.02 -70.11
N ALA A 310 28.73 42.04 -70.90
CA ALA A 310 27.36 42.06 -70.39
C ALA A 310 26.95 40.74 -69.70
N ALA A 311 27.51 39.59 -70.12
CA ALA A 311 27.31 38.31 -69.45
C ALA A 311 28.08 38.24 -68.12
N ASN A 312 29.37 38.62 -68.12
CA ASN A 312 30.20 38.66 -66.92
C ASN A 312 29.57 39.55 -65.84
N LYS A 313 29.11 40.77 -66.21
CA LYS A 313 28.43 41.68 -65.29
C LYS A 313 27.12 41.11 -64.71
N LYS A 314 26.43 40.21 -65.43
CA LYS A 314 25.27 39.48 -64.89
C LYS A 314 25.69 38.38 -63.91
N PHE A 315 26.75 37.63 -64.21
CA PHE A 315 27.28 36.61 -63.31
C PHE A 315 27.87 37.22 -62.03
N GLU A 316 28.58 38.35 -62.11
CA GLU A 316 29.04 39.11 -60.94
C GLU A 316 27.87 39.54 -60.04
N ALA A 317 26.79 40.05 -60.64
CA ALA A 317 25.58 40.44 -59.91
C ALA A 317 24.84 39.22 -59.30
N GLU A 318 24.80 38.08 -59.99
CA GLU A 318 24.22 36.85 -59.44
C GLU A 318 25.08 36.31 -58.28
N LEU A 319 26.40 36.26 -58.43
CA LEU A 319 27.33 35.84 -57.38
C LEU A 319 27.17 36.71 -56.12
N ALA A 320 27.18 38.05 -56.26
CA ALA A 320 26.97 38.96 -55.14
C ALA A 320 25.60 38.75 -54.44
N ASN A 321 24.55 38.45 -55.20
CA ASN A 321 23.24 38.10 -54.64
C ASN A 321 23.26 36.75 -53.91
N ARG A 322 23.94 35.74 -54.46
CA ARG A 322 24.10 34.41 -53.84
C ARG A 322 24.93 34.49 -52.56
N ASP A 323 26.00 35.29 -52.54
CA ASP A 323 26.81 35.55 -51.36
C ASP A 323 26.01 36.28 -50.27
N HIS A 324 25.15 37.24 -50.64
CA HIS A 324 24.25 37.88 -49.68
C HIS A 324 23.22 36.90 -49.07
N VAL A 325 22.63 36.02 -49.88
CA VAL A 325 21.73 34.95 -49.41
C VAL A 325 22.47 33.94 -48.52
N ILE A 326 23.70 33.57 -48.87
CA ILE A 326 24.57 32.71 -48.07
C ILE A 326 24.88 33.35 -46.71
N GLU A 327 25.17 34.65 -46.67
CA GLU A 327 25.39 35.36 -45.41
C GLU A 327 24.12 35.46 -44.55
N GLY A 328 22.96 35.67 -45.18
CA GLY A 328 21.65 35.56 -44.52
C GLY A 328 21.46 34.21 -43.84
N TYR A 329 21.70 33.10 -44.55
CA TYR A 329 21.63 31.76 -43.96
C TYR A 329 22.68 31.49 -42.87
N LYS A 330 23.88 32.08 -42.94
CA LYS A 330 24.87 32.00 -41.84
C LYS A 330 24.34 32.69 -40.58
N VAL A 331 23.74 33.88 -40.72
CA VAL A 331 23.15 34.63 -39.60
C VAL A 331 21.98 33.84 -39.01
N GLU A 332 21.05 33.35 -39.83
CA GLU A 332 19.93 32.52 -39.37
C GLU A 332 20.39 31.25 -38.64
N LEU A 333 21.43 30.57 -39.16
CA LEU A 333 22.01 29.37 -38.56
C LEU A 333 22.70 29.67 -37.22
N ALA A 334 23.42 30.78 -37.11
CA ALA A 334 24.05 31.21 -35.87
C ALA A 334 22.99 31.56 -34.80
N ASP A 335 21.93 32.26 -35.20
CA ASP A 335 20.85 32.66 -34.31
C ASP A 335 19.98 31.46 -33.88
N ALA A 336 19.75 30.49 -34.78
CA ALA A 336 19.15 29.20 -34.43
C ALA A 336 20.02 28.40 -33.46
N SER A 337 21.33 28.31 -33.71
CA SER A 337 22.29 27.63 -32.83
C SER A 337 22.31 28.24 -31.43
N LYS A 338 22.24 29.58 -31.35
CA LYS A 338 22.14 30.32 -30.08
C LYS A 338 20.84 30.01 -29.33
N ARG A 339 19.69 29.97 -30.03
CA ARG A 339 18.39 29.57 -29.43
C ARG A 339 18.44 28.14 -28.89
N PHE A 340 18.95 27.18 -29.67
CA PHE A 340 19.11 25.80 -29.21
C PHE A 340 20.04 25.67 -27.99
N LEU A 341 21.10 26.48 -27.89
CA LEU A 341 22.00 26.46 -26.73
C LEU A 341 21.34 27.08 -25.48
N GLN A 342 20.47 28.08 -25.65
CA GLN A 342 19.64 28.64 -24.58
C GLN A 342 18.57 27.65 -24.12
N GLU A 343 17.84 27.02 -25.05
CA GLU A 343 16.85 25.98 -24.74
C GLU A 343 17.50 24.78 -24.02
N LYS A 344 18.65 24.31 -24.52
CA LYS A 344 19.44 23.25 -23.88
C LYS A 344 19.77 23.60 -22.43
N SER A 345 20.29 24.81 -22.16
CA SER A 345 20.65 25.20 -20.78
C SER A 345 19.45 25.38 -19.86
N HIS A 346 18.28 25.78 -20.39
CA HIS A 346 17.01 25.77 -19.64
C HIS A 346 16.58 24.34 -19.29
N LEU A 347 16.64 23.41 -20.25
CA LEU A 347 16.31 21.99 -20.03
C LEU A 347 17.29 21.32 -19.07
N GLU A 348 18.59 21.62 -19.13
CA GLU A 348 19.59 21.16 -18.16
C GLU A 348 19.33 21.72 -16.75
N ALA A 349 18.91 22.99 -16.65
CA ALA A 349 18.49 23.57 -15.37
C ALA A 349 17.21 22.91 -14.81
N ASP A 350 16.22 22.61 -15.64
CA ASP A 350 15.02 21.90 -15.19
C ASP A 350 15.29 20.44 -14.81
N VAL A 351 16.19 19.76 -15.53
CA VAL A 351 16.66 18.42 -15.15
C VAL A 351 17.37 18.44 -13.80
N THR A 352 18.18 19.45 -13.48
CA THR A 352 18.80 19.55 -12.14
C THR A 352 17.77 19.85 -11.04
N LYS A 353 16.79 20.74 -11.27
CA LYS A 353 15.65 20.96 -10.35
C LYS A 353 14.88 19.66 -10.10
N LEU A 354 14.51 18.95 -11.16
CA LEU A 354 13.75 17.68 -11.07
C LEU A 354 14.56 16.61 -10.33
N ASN A 355 15.85 16.44 -10.63
CA ASN A 355 16.72 15.54 -9.89
C ASN A 355 16.82 15.91 -8.40
N GLY A 356 16.83 17.20 -8.06
CA GLY A 356 16.72 17.68 -6.68
C GLY A 356 15.41 17.25 -6.01
N THR A 357 14.27 17.45 -6.66
CA THR A 357 12.96 16.99 -6.12
C THR A 357 12.88 15.48 -5.98
N ILE A 358 13.46 14.71 -6.91
CA ILE A 358 13.55 13.24 -6.84
C ILE A 358 14.45 12.80 -5.68
N GLY A 359 15.54 13.53 -5.41
CA GLY A 359 16.40 13.32 -4.24
C GLY A 359 15.67 13.54 -2.92
N ASN A 360 14.94 14.66 -2.81
CA ASN A 360 14.14 14.99 -1.62
C ASN A 360 13.03 13.95 -1.38
N LEU A 361 12.24 13.62 -2.40
CA LEU A 361 11.21 12.58 -2.32
C LEU A 361 11.81 11.20 -2.02
N GLY A 362 13.03 10.92 -2.46
CA GLY A 362 13.77 9.70 -2.10
C GLY A 362 14.19 9.69 -0.62
N ALA A 363 14.61 10.82 -0.07
CA ALA A 363 14.92 10.95 1.35
C ALA A 363 13.67 10.84 2.23
N GLU A 364 12.55 11.46 1.82
CA GLU A 364 11.24 11.31 2.48
C GLU A 364 10.74 9.87 2.43
N LEU A 365 10.84 9.20 1.27
CA LEU A 365 10.47 7.79 1.13
C LEU A 365 11.31 6.87 2.05
N ASN A 366 12.63 7.13 2.17
CA ASN A 366 13.49 6.39 3.09
C ASN A 366 13.12 6.65 4.55
N LYS A 367 12.83 7.91 4.93
CA LYS A 367 12.36 8.28 6.27
C LYS A 367 11.04 7.58 6.62
N ILE A 368 10.06 7.63 5.73
CA ILE A 368 8.77 6.94 5.88
C ILE A 368 8.97 5.41 5.94
N SER A 369 9.89 4.84 5.18
CA SER A 369 10.22 3.41 5.25
C SER A 369 10.87 3.01 6.57
N GLN A 370 11.67 3.89 7.18
CA GLN A 370 12.25 3.67 8.51
C GLN A 370 11.21 3.81 9.61
N GLU A 371 10.37 4.85 9.57
CA GLU A 371 9.24 5.05 10.48
C GLU A 371 8.27 3.86 10.42
N LYS A 372 7.95 3.38 9.21
CA LYS A 372 7.17 2.15 9.01
C LYS A 372 7.81 0.95 9.68
N SER A 373 9.12 0.73 9.51
CA SER A 373 9.81 -0.41 10.14
C SER A 373 9.81 -0.36 11.67
N VAL A 374 9.85 0.84 12.27
CA VAL A 374 9.73 1.03 13.73
C VAL A 374 8.29 0.78 14.19
N LEU A 375 7.29 1.23 13.44
CA LEU A 375 5.88 0.95 13.73
C LEU A 375 5.54 -0.54 13.59
N GLU A 376 6.06 -1.23 12.58
CA GLU A 376 5.88 -2.68 12.42
C GLU A 376 6.51 -3.47 13.58
N ALA A 377 7.68 -3.06 14.09
CA ALA A 377 8.27 -3.64 15.30
C ALA A 377 7.40 -3.38 16.54
N SER A 378 6.93 -2.14 16.75
CA SER A 378 6.10 -1.79 17.92
C SER A 378 4.74 -2.49 17.91
N VAL A 379 4.13 -2.71 16.73
CA VAL A 379 2.92 -3.51 16.59
C VAL A 379 3.19 -4.98 16.96
N ALA A 380 4.31 -5.56 16.52
CA ALA A 380 4.69 -6.92 16.91
C ALA A 380 4.95 -7.07 18.43
N GLU A 381 5.55 -6.06 19.07
CA GLU A 381 5.70 -6.01 20.53
C GLU A 381 4.33 -5.95 21.24
N GLN A 382 3.43 -5.07 20.80
CA GLN A 382 2.08 -4.96 21.36
C GLN A 382 1.25 -6.24 21.16
N GLU A 383 1.33 -6.88 19.99
CA GLU A 383 0.70 -8.18 19.77
C GLU A 383 1.21 -9.25 20.74
N ASN A 384 2.51 -9.26 21.04
CA ASN A 384 3.10 -10.25 21.95
C ASN A 384 2.70 -9.96 23.40
N ALA A 385 2.69 -8.70 23.83
CA ALA A 385 2.14 -8.30 25.12
C ALA A 385 0.63 -8.67 25.24
N ILE A 386 -0.16 -8.54 24.18
CA ILE A 386 -1.56 -8.98 24.15
C ILE A 386 -1.67 -10.51 24.25
N LYS A 387 -0.78 -11.29 23.60
CA LYS A 387 -0.73 -12.75 23.70
C LYS A 387 -0.40 -13.19 25.14
N GLU A 388 0.56 -12.53 25.79
CA GLU A 388 0.95 -12.79 27.19
C GLU A 388 -0.15 -12.39 28.20
N LEU A 389 -0.77 -11.21 28.03
CA LEU A 389 -1.92 -10.77 28.84
C LEU A 389 -3.12 -11.70 28.66
N LYS A 390 -3.36 -12.23 27.45
CA LYS A 390 -4.41 -13.21 27.20
C LYS A 390 -4.11 -14.58 27.83
N ALA A 391 -2.86 -15.03 27.79
CA ALA A 391 -2.44 -16.30 28.42
C ALA A 391 -2.51 -16.23 29.95
N THR A 392 -2.04 -15.13 30.55
CA THR A 392 -2.15 -14.89 31.99
C THR A 392 -3.61 -14.76 32.42
N ALA A 393 -4.44 -14.00 31.69
CA ALA A 393 -5.88 -13.91 31.96
C ALA A 393 -6.61 -15.26 31.87
N ALA A 394 -6.25 -16.11 30.88
CA ALA A 394 -6.79 -17.47 30.79
C ALA A 394 -6.38 -18.31 32.02
N SER A 395 -5.09 -18.34 32.38
CA SER A 395 -4.62 -19.07 33.56
C SER A 395 -5.24 -18.58 34.88
N ALA A 396 -5.55 -17.28 34.98
CA ALA A 396 -6.25 -16.70 36.12
C ALA A 396 -7.72 -17.12 36.16
N ALA A 397 -8.40 -17.16 35.00
CA ALA A 397 -9.76 -17.66 34.89
C ALA A 397 -9.84 -19.16 35.24
N ASP A 398 -8.92 -19.99 34.71
CA ASP A 398 -8.81 -21.41 35.06
C ASP A 398 -8.64 -21.58 36.58
N ARG A 399 -7.71 -20.84 37.19
CA ARG A 399 -7.48 -20.84 38.64
C ARG A 399 -8.73 -20.42 39.43
N PHE A 400 -9.49 -19.42 38.98
CA PHE A 400 -10.75 -19.03 39.61
C PHE A 400 -11.85 -20.09 39.45
N THR A 401 -11.93 -20.80 38.31
CA THR A 401 -12.86 -21.94 38.18
C THR A 401 -12.49 -23.09 39.11
N GLN A 402 -11.18 -23.35 39.29
CA GLN A 402 -10.69 -24.35 40.24
C GLN A 402 -11.00 -23.95 41.69
N GLU A 403 -10.73 -22.70 42.09
CA GLU A 403 -11.06 -22.16 43.42
C GLU A 403 -12.58 -22.22 43.69
N ASN A 404 -13.42 -21.82 42.73
CA ASN A 404 -14.87 -21.97 42.84
C ASN A 404 -15.30 -23.43 42.99
N SER A 405 -14.68 -24.37 42.25
CA SER A 405 -15.00 -25.80 42.38
C SER A 405 -14.61 -26.37 43.76
N ALA A 406 -13.51 -25.92 44.35
CA ALA A 406 -13.08 -26.31 45.68
C ALA A 406 -14.03 -25.75 46.76
N LEU A 407 -14.39 -24.46 46.66
CA LEU A 407 -15.36 -23.83 47.54
C LEU A 407 -16.74 -24.47 47.43
N GLN A 408 -17.16 -24.90 46.24
CA GLN A 408 -18.43 -25.61 46.03
C GLN A 408 -18.44 -26.97 46.77
N VAL A 409 -17.32 -27.70 46.78
CA VAL A 409 -17.16 -28.94 47.56
C VAL A 409 -17.13 -28.68 49.06
N GLU A 410 -16.45 -27.63 49.51
CA GLU A 410 -16.42 -27.26 50.94
C GLU A 410 -17.80 -26.82 51.45
N ILE A 411 -18.57 -26.07 50.65
CA ILE A 411 -19.97 -25.71 50.97
C ILE A 411 -20.85 -26.96 51.09
N LEU A 412 -20.70 -27.95 50.20
CA LEU A 412 -21.44 -29.22 50.30
C LEU A 412 -21.08 -29.98 51.58
N HIS A 413 -19.79 -30.12 51.89
CA HIS A 413 -19.33 -30.78 53.11
C HIS A 413 -19.80 -30.06 54.39
N LEU A 414 -19.80 -28.72 54.41
CA LEU A 414 -20.34 -27.94 55.53
C LEU A 414 -21.86 -28.09 55.65
N SER A 415 -22.60 -28.23 54.55
CA SER A 415 -24.04 -28.48 54.53
C SER A 415 -24.39 -29.88 55.03
N GLU A 416 -23.61 -30.90 54.67
CA GLU A 416 -23.72 -32.26 55.22
C GLU A 416 -23.41 -32.27 56.73
N LEU A 417 -22.35 -31.57 57.16
CA LEU A 417 -21.98 -31.44 58.56
C LEU A 417 -23.10 -30.76 59.37
N GLN A 418 -23.63 -29.63 58.88
CA GLN A 418 -24.76 -28.92 59.48
C GLN A 418 -25.98 -29.83 59.61
N SER A 419 -26.37 -30.53 58.54
CA SER A 419 -27.48 -31.50 58.55
C SER A 419 -27.27 -32.59 59.63
N SER A 420 -26.02 -33.07 59.79
CA SER A 420 -25.67 -34.05 60.83
C SER A 420 -25.72 -33.50 62.25
N LEU A 421 -25.52 -32.19 62.44
CA LEU A 421 -25.59 -31.51 63.73
C LEU A 421 -27.03 -31.15 64.10
N GLU A 422 -27.84 -30.70 63.13
CA GLU A 422 -29.28 -30.49 63.29
C GLU A 422 -29.99 -31.79 63.67
N ALA A 423 -29.68 -32.91 63.00
CA ALA A 423 -30.20 -34.23 63.37
C ALA A 423 -29.81 -34.67 64.80
N LYS A 424 -28.60 -34.31 65.27
CA LYS A 424 -28.17 -34.58 66.66
C LYS A 424 -28.86 -33.67 67.67
N LEU A 425 -29.08 -32.40 67.34
CA LEU A 425 -29.82 -31.46 68.17
C LEU A 425 -31.28 -31.89 68.33
N GLU A 426 -31.92 -32.34 67.25
CA GLU A 426 -33.30 -32.85 67.29
C GLU A 426 -33.40 -34.15 68.11
N ALA A 427 -32.43 -35.06 67.99
CA ALA A 427 -32.35 -36.26 68.82
C ALA A 427 -32.21 -35.92 70.33
N LEU A 428 -31.34 -34.98 70.69
CA LEU A 428 -31.16 -34.52 72.07
C LEU A 428 -32.36 -33.69 72.58
N ALA A 429 -33.08 -32.99 71.70
CA ALA A 429 -34.36 -32.35 72.03
C ALA A 429 -35.44 -33.40 72.33
N GLY A 430 -35.51 -34.48 71.54
CA GLY A 430 -36.34 -35.65 71.81
C GLY A 430 -36.02 -36.30 73.16
N GLU A 431 -34.75 -36.61 73.42
CA GLU A 431 -34.29 -37.21 74.68
C GLU A 431 -34.59 -36.31 75.89
N THR A 432 -34.29 -35.01 75.82
CA THR A 432 -34.63 -34.08 76.92
C THR A 432 -36.14 -33.88 77.08
N ASN A 433 -36.97 -34.09 76.05
CA ASN A 433 -38.42 -34.08 76.19
C ASN A 433 -38.95 -35.38 76.82
N LEU A 434 -38.37 -36.54 76.50
CA LEU A 434 -38.66 -37.80 77.19
C LEU A 434 -38.27 -37.73 78.68
N LEU A 435 -37.06 -37.25 79.00
CA LEU A 435 -36.61 -37.08 80.38
C LEU A 435 -37.44 -36.03 81.16
N LYS A 436 -38.00 -35.01 80.49
CA LYS A 436 -38.99 -34.10 81.10
C LYS A 436 -40.29 -34.84 81.42
N ALA A 437 -40.81 -35.65 80.49
CA ALA A 437 -42.04 -36.41 80.68
C ALA A 437 -41.89 -37.43 81.84
N GLU A 438 -40.83 -38.23 81.83
CA GLU A 438 -40.49 -39.18 82.90
C GLU A 438 -40.34 -38.46 84.24
N LYS A 439 -39.65 -37.31 84.29
CA LYS A 439 -39.54 -36.50 85.51
C LYS A 439 -40.88 -35.96 85.99
N THR A 440 -41.80 -35.57 85.10
CA THR A 440 -43.16 -35.16 85.50
C THR A 440 -43.98 -36.33 86.00
N GLU A 441 -43.88 -37.51 85.39
CA GLU A 441 -44.59 -38.72 85.81
C GLU A 441 -44.08 -39.23 87.17
N ALA A 442 -42.75 -39.30 87.36
CA ALA A 442 -42.14 -39.61 88.65
C ALA A 442 -42.50 -38.58 89.73
N SER A 443 -42.63 -37.29 89.38
CA SER A 443 -43.10 -36.25 90.31
C SER A 443 -44.58 -36.41 90.66
N ILE A 444 -45.42 -36.82 89.71
CA ILE A 444 -46.83 -37.14 89.95
C ILE A 444 -46.96 -38.38 90.86
N GLU A 445 -46.20 -39.44 90.60
CA GLU A 445 -46.24 -40.65 91.42
C GLU A 445 -45.70 -40.42 92.84
N SER A 446 -44.61 -39.66 92.97
CA SER A 446 -44.11 -39.21 94.28
C SER A 446 -45.15 -38.40 95.06
N LYS A 447 -45.91 -37.52 94.38
CA LYS A 447 -47.03 -36.79 95.02
C LYS A 447 -48.14 -37.72 95.49
N LYS A 448 -48.58 -38.70 94.69
CA LYS A 448 -49.58 -39.71 95.13
C LYS A 448 -49.10 -40.47 96.37
N GLN A 449 -47.83 -40.85 96.41
CA GLN A 449 -47.24 -41.54 97.56
C GLN A 449 -47.23 -40.65 98.81
N ILE A 450 -46.88 -39.36 98.67
CA ILE A 450 -46.93 -38.38 99.76
C ILE A 450 -48.38 -38.15 100.23
N GLU A 451 -49.36 -38.07 99.33
CA GLU A 451 -50.78 -37.96 99.66
C GLU A 451 -51.30 -39.20 100.41
N SER A 452 -50.94 -40.41 99.95
CA SER A 452 -51.28 -41.67 100.62
C SER A 452 -50.64 -41.77 102.02
N LEU A 453 -49.39 -41.32 102.18
CA LEU A 453 -48.72 -41.28 103.48
C LEU A 453 -49.35 -40.23 104.40
N ASN A 454 -49.71 -39.05 103.89
CA ASN A 454 -50.41 -38.01 104.66
C ASN A 454 -51.79 -38.47 105.14
N ASN A 455 -52.54 -39.24 104.32
CA ASN A 455 -53.80 -39.84 104.73
C ASN A 455 -53.60 -40.86 105.87
N SER A 456 -52.58 -41.71 105.78
CA SER A 456 -52.21 -42.65 106.85
C SER A 456 -51.77 -41.92 108.14
N ILE A 457 -51.00 -40.82 108.01
CA ILE A 457 -50.61 -39.94 109.12
C ILE A 457 -51.85 -39.26 109.74
N TYR A 458 -52.83 -38.85 108.95
CA TYR A 458 -54.10 -38.30 109.46
C TYR A 458 -54.89 -39.34 110.24
N GLU A 459 -55.02 -40.55 109.71
CA GLU A 459 -55.63 -41.68 110.43
C GLU A 459 -54.91 -41.98 111.75
N LEU A 460 -53.58 -42.09 111.74
CA LEU A 460 -52.79 -42.35 112.95
C LEU A 460 -52.92 -41.21 113.96
N ASN A 461 -52.93 -39.95 113.53
CA ASN A 461 -53.19 -38.82 114.42
C ASN A 461 -54.62 -38.83 115.00
N SER A 462 -55.63 -39.26 114.23
CA SER A 462 -57.00 -39.42 114.75
C SER A 462 -57.07 -40.52 115.81
N LYS A 463 -56.41 -41.67 115.57
CA LYS A 463 -56.28 -42.79 116.52
C LYS A 463 -55.53 -42.36 117.78
N ILE A 464 -54.42 -41.63 117.66
CA ILE A 464 -53.67 -41.05 118.79
C ILE A 464 -54.53 -40.06 119.58
N LYS A 465 -55.34 -39.22 118.93
CA LYS A 465 -56.25 -38.29 119.60
C LYS A 465 -57.33 -39.03 120.41
N ILE A 466 -57.90 -40.09 119.86
CA ILE A 466 -58.87 -40.96 120.55
C ILE A 466 -58.21 -41.62 121.76
N LEU A 467 -57.10 -42.35 121.55
CA LEU A 467 -56.34 -43.02 122.62
C LEU A 467 -55.88 -42.06 123.72
N LYS A 468 -55.53 -40.81 123.37
CA LYS A 468 -55.22 -39.77 124.37
C LYS A 468 -56.46 -39.40 125.19
N SER A 469 -57.62 -39.17 124.56
CA SER A 469 -58.85 -38.90 125.31
C SER A 469 -59.32 -40.06 126.18
N GLU A 470 -59.06 -41.30 125.77
CA GLU A 470 -59.28 -42.50 126.58
C GLU A 470 -58.31 -42.58 127.77
N LYS A 471 -57.02 -42.28 127.55
CA LYS A 471 -56.00 -42.20 128.60
C LYS A 471 -56.33 -41.11 129.62
N ASP A 472 -56.72 -39.92 129.18
CA ASP A 472 -57.08 -38.79 130.05
C ASP A 472 -58.37 -39.12 130.86
N ASN A 473 -59.32 -39.87 130.29
CA ASN A 473 -60.52 -40.39 130.97
C ASN A 473 -60.19 -41.49 132.01
N LEU A 474 -59.28 -42.41 131.68
CA LEU A 474 -58.77 -43.42 132.61
C LEU A 474 -57.98 -42.77 133.76
N GLU A 475 -57.19 -41.75 133.49
CA GLU A 475 -56.43 -40.99 134.49
C GLU A 475 -57.37 -40.24 135.46
N ALA A 476 -58.46 -39.64 134.95
CA ALA A 476 -59.53 -39.08 135.78
C ALA A 476 -60.21 -40.14 136.67
N LYS A 477 -60.48 -41.35 136.16
CA LYS A 477 -61.03 -42.47 136.96
C LYS A 477 -60.05 -42.94 138.03
N VAL A 478 -58.76 -43.02 137.73
CA VAL A 478 -57.70 -43.36 138.70
C VAL A 478 -57.59 -42.29 139.79
N LEU A 479 -57.74 -41.00 139.46
CA LEU A 479 -57.78 -39.92 140.44
C LEU A 479 -59.00 -40.02 141.38
N VAL A 480 -60.18 -40.34 140.86
CA VAL A 480 -61.39 -40.59 141.69
C VAL A 480 -61.15 -41.76 142.64
N LEU A 481 -60.75 -42.93 142.12
CA LEU A 481 -60.48 -44.13 142.94
C LEU A 481 -59.35 -43.90 143.95
N SER A 482 -58.33 -43.12 143.61
CA SER A 482 -57.26 -42.74 144.54
C SER A 482 -57.79 -41.88 145.70
N ASN A 483 -58.79 -41.04 145.46
CA ASN A 483 -59.41 -40.21 146.49
C ASN A 483 -60.40 -41.03 147.35
N ASP A 484 -61.13 -41.98 146.77
CA ASP A 484 -61.97 -42.93 147.51
C ASP A 484 -61.13 -43.81 148.45
N VAL A 485 -59.98 -44.30 147.99
CA VAL A 485 -59.02 -45.05 148.83
C VAL A 485 -58.52 -44.17 149.98
N LYS A 486 -58.03 -42.95 149.71
CA LYS A 486 -57.62 -42.00 150.77
C LYS A 486 -58.75 -41.64 151.75
N CYS A 487 -60.01 -41.70 151.32
CA CYS A 487 -61.16 -41.51 152.20
C CYS A 487 -61.36 -42.72 153.13
N ARG A 488 -61.28 -43.93 152.59
CA ARG A 488 -61.34 -45.18 153.37
C ARG A 488 -60.15 -45.34 154.31
N ASP A 489 -58.94 -44.95 153.92
CA ASP A 489 -57.76 -44.98 154.78
C ASP A 489 -57.94 -44.10 156.02
N LYS A 490 -58.51 -42.89 155.86
CA LYS A 490 -58.88 -42.02 156.99
C LYS A 490 -59.92 -42.67 157.89
N GLN A 491 -60.96 -43.28 157.32
CA GLN A 491 -62.00 -43.99 158.07
C GLN A 491 -61.44 -45.19 158.85
N ILE A 492 -60.46 -45.91 158.29
CA ILE A 492 -59.76 -47.02 158.95
C ILE A 492 -58.92 -46.51 160.13
N VAL A 493 -58.21 -45.39 159.98
CA VAL A 493 -57.47 -44.76 161.09
C VAL A 493 -58.42 -44.33 162.22
N GLU A 494 -59.58 -43.78 161.90
CA GLU A 494 -60.58 -43.34 162.88
C GLU A 494 -61.24 -44.53 163.62
N LEU A 495 -61.57 -45.61 162.91
CA LEU A 495 -62.05 -46.86 163.51
C LEU A 495 -61.00 -47.52 164.40
N ASN A 496 -59.73 -47.55 163.98
CA ASN A 496 -58.63 -48.09 164.78
C ASN A 496 -58.44 -47.30 166.09
N LYS A 497 -58.63 -45.98 166.07
CA LYS A 497 -58.62 -45.16 167.30
C LYS A 497 -59.75 -45.56 168.24
N HIS A 498 -60.99 -45.63 167.76
CA HIS A 498 -62.13 -46.05 168.58
C HIS A 498 -61.94 -47.47 169.16
N LEU A 499 -61.34 -48.38 168.42
CA LEU A 499 -61.02 -49.74 168.90
C LEU A 499 -59.98 -49.70 170.04
N HIS A 500 -58.98 -48.83 169.96
CA HIS A 500 -57.96 -48.65 171.00
C HIS A 500 -58.56 -48.03 172.28
N ASP A 501 -59.40 -46.99 172.14
CA ASP A 501 -60.09 -46.33 173.26
C ASP A 501 -61.01 -47.32 174.00
N LEU A 502 -61.73 -48.18 173.27
CA LEU A 502 -62.57 -49.25 173.85
C LEU A 502 -61.74 -50.32 174.58
N HIS A 503 -60.54 -50.64 174.08
CA HIS A 503 -59.64 -51.60 174.72
C HIS A 503 -59.10 -51.07 176.06
N LEU A 504 -58.81 -49.76 176.13
CA LEU A 504 -58.43 -49.07 177.36
C LEU A 504 -59.53 -49.09 178.43
N GLU A 505 -60.80 -48.90 178.05
CA GLU A 505 -61.94 -49.04 178.96
C GLU A 505 -62.08 -50.48 179.50
N HIS A 506 -61.97 -51.49 178.63
CA HIS A 506 -62.00 -52.89 179.05
C HIS A 506 -60.90 -53.24 180.07
N VAL A 507 -59.68 -52.73 179.88
CA VAL A 507 -58.57 -52.97 180.82
C VAL A 507 -58.80 -52.33 182.20
N LYS A 508 -59.46 -51.16 182.28
CA LYS A 508 -59.88 -50.59 183.58
C LYS A 508 -60.89 -51.48 184.29
N LEU A 509 -61.96 -51.87 183.59
CA LEU A 509 -63.06 -52.66 184.15
C LEU A 509 -62.58 -54.02 184.68
N ILE A 510 -61.66 -54.67 183.99
CA ILE A 510 -61.03 -55.92 184.46
C ILE A 510 -60.38 -55.70 185.83
N LYS A 511 -59.53 -54.66 185.97
CA LYS A 511 -58.85 -54.36 187.24
C LYS A 511 -59.82 -54.10 188.39
N GLU A 512 -60.89 -53.34 188.14
CA GLU A 512 -61.93 -53.07 189.15
C GLU A 512 -62.65 -54.36 189.60
N THR A 513 -62.88 -55.31 188.67
CA THR A 513 -63.47 -56.62 189.04
C THR A 513 -62.51 -57.52 189.82
N GLU A 514 -61.20 -57.49 189.55
CA GLU A 514 -60.20 -58.24 190.31
C GLU A 514 -60.07 -57.73 191.75
N ASP A 515 -60.11 -56.41 191.94
CA ASP A 515 -60.07 -55.80 193.27
C ASP A 515 -61.31 -56.18 194.11
N ALA A 516 -62.50 -56.17 193.51
CA ALA A 516 -63.75 -56.62 194.16
C ALA A 516 -63.73 -58.11 194.54
N GLN A 517 -63.18 -58.99 193.69
CA GLN A 517 -63.05 -60.42 194.00
C GLN A 517 -62.14 -60.68 195.21
N ARG A 518 -61.07 -59.89 195.38
CA ARG A 518 -60.14 -60.02 196.52
C ARG A 518 -60.86 -59.79 197.85
N SER A 519 -61.65 -58.71 197.95
CA SER A 519 -62.47 -58.41 199.13
C SER A 519 -63.49 -59.51 199.47
N CYS A 520 -64.07 -60.17 198.46
CA CYS A 520 -65.02 -61.27 198.67
C CYS A 520 -64.37 -62.54 199.26
N LEU A 521 -63.05 -62.74 199.08
CA LEU A 521 -62.34 -63.88 199.65
C LEU A 521 -62.01 -63.67 201.14
N GLU A 522 -61.62 -62.47 201.53
CA GLU A 522 -61.34 -62.12 202.94
C GLU A 522 -62.59 -62.26 203.81
N LEU A 523 -63.73 -61.73 203.35
CA LEU A 523 -65.02 -61.88 204.03
C LEU A 523 -65.44 -63.34 204.18
N ARG A 524 -65.16 -64.18 203.17
CA ARG A 524 -65.46 -65.63 203.21
C ARG A 524 -64.58 -66.39 204.21
N GLY A 525 -63.34 -65.95 204.44
CA GLY A 525 -62.50 -66.46 205.52
C GLY A 525 -63.12 -66.19 206.89
N ARG A 526 -63.55 -64.93 207.11
CA ARG A 526 -64.16 -64.47 208.37
C ARG A 526 -65.40 -65.24 208.81
N VAL A 527 -66.20 -65.71 207.86
CA VAL A 527 -67.41 -66.51 208.16
C VAL A 527 -67.03 -67.88 208.74
N LYS A 528 -66.03 -68.57 208.17
CA LYS A 528 -65.60 -69.89 208.65
C LYS A 528 -65.06 -69.87 210.07
N GLU A 529 -64.26 -68.86 210.41
CA GLU A 529 -63.72 -68.66 211.77
C GLU A 529 -64.85 -68.60 212.82
N LEU A 530 -65.99 -68.01 212.47
CA LEU A 530 -67.17 -67.89 213.34
C LEU A 530 -68.01 -69.18 213.38
N GLU A 531 -68.12 -69.91 212.27
CA GLU A 531 -68.81 -71.21 212.22
C GLU A 531 -68.13 -72.25 213.12
N GLU A 532 -66.79 -72.36 213.06
CA GLU A 532 -66.01 -73.27 213.90
C GLU A 532 -66.13 -72.96 215.40
N GLU A 533 -66.20 -71.68 215.78
CA GLU A 533 -66.33 -71.27 217.18
C GLU A 533 -67.72 -71.54 217.76
N VAL A 534 -68.77 -71.39 216.93
CA VAL A 534 -70.16 -71.75 217.28
C VAL A 534 -70.30 -73.26 217.53
N ASP A 535 -69.62 -74.11 216.76
CA ASP A 535 -69.69 -75.56 216.96
C ASP A 535 -68.94 -76.05 218.20
N LYS A 536 -67.81 -75.41 218.56
CA LYS A 536 -67.14 -75.64 219.87
C LYS A 536 -68.08 -75.35 221.04
N GLN A 537 -68.84 -74.26 220.97
CA GLN A 537 -69.80 -73.88 222.02
C GLN A 537 -70.95 -74.90 222.17
N LYS A 538 -71.47 -75.44 221.06
CA LYS A 538 -72.48 -76.52 221.09
C LYS A 538 -71.97 -77.77 221.80
N LEU A 539 -70.72 -78.18 221.53
CA LEU A 539 -70.07 -79.34 222.14
C LEU A 539 -69.97 -79.22 223.66
N ALA A 540 -69.49 -78.09 224.17
CA ALA A 540 -69.37 -77.84 225.61
C ALA A 540 -70.73 -77.88 226.36
N ILE A 541 -71.83 -77.50 225.69
CA ILE A 541 -73.18 -77.56 226.27
C ILE A 541 -73.69 -79.01 226.38
N LEU A 542 -73.29 -79.91 225.47
CA LEU A 542 -73.69 -81.32 225.50
C LEU A 542 -73.05 -82.08 226.66
N ASP A 543 -71.74 -81.96 226.86
CA ASP A 543 -71.04 -82.59 228.00
C ASP A 543 -71.61 -82.09 229.35
N GLY A 544 -71.88 -80.78 229.44
CA GLY A 544 -72.52 -80.15 230.60
C GLY A 544 -73.97 -80.58 230.85
N ALA A 545 -74.62 -81.25 229.90
CA ALA A 545 -75.91 -81.91 230.07
C ALA A 545 -75.75 -83.41 230.42
N GLU A 546 -74.73 -84.08 229.88
CA GLU A 546 -74.43 -85.49 230.14
C GLU A 546 -74.08 -85.75 231.61
N GLY A 547 -73.19 -84.93 232.19
CA GLY A 547 -72.82 -85.04 233.61
C GLY A 547 -74.01 -84.87 234.57
N LYS A 548 -75.00 -84.05 234.20
CA LYS A 548 -76.25 -83.89 234.97
C LYS A 548 -77.15 -85.14 234.88
N ARG A 549 -77.16 -85.84 233.74
CA ARG A 549 -77.88 -87.11 233.57
C ARG A 549 -77.24 -88.25 234.36
N GLU A 550 -75.91 -88.28 234.47
CA GLU A 550 -75.18 -89.28 235.27
C GLU A 550 -75.43 -89.12 236.78
N ALA A 551 -75.35 -87.89 237.31
CA ALA A 551 -75.59 -87.60 238.72
C ALA A 551 -76.99 -88.04 239.20
N ILE A 552 -78.02 -87.87 238.35
CA ILE A 552 -79.38 -88.33 238.65
C ILE A 552 -79.46 -89.87 238.71
N ARG A 553 -78.79 -90.58 237.80
CA ARG A 553 -78.76 -92.06 237.79
C ARG A 553 -78.08 -92.63 239.04
N GLN A 554 -76.99 -92.01 239.50
CA GLN A 554 -76.33 -92.36 240.77
C GLN A 554 -77.28 -92.21 241.97
N LEU A 555 -78.03 -91.10 242.03
CA LEU A 555 -78.98 -90.83 243.13
C LEU A 555 -80.09 -91.90 243.19
N CYS A 556 -80.70 -92.22 242.05
CA CYS A 556 -81.75 -93.24 241.96
C CYS A 556 -81.30 -94.64 242.46
N PHE A 557 -80.06 -95.04 242.14
CA PHE A 557 -79.54 -96.35 242.55
C PHE A 557 -79.48 -96.53 244.07
N SER A 558 -79.07 -95.48 244.79
CA SER A 558 -79.03 -95.48 246.26
C SER A 558 -80.42 -95.61 246.90
N LEU A 559 -81.44 -94.99 246.31
CA LEU A 559 -82.82 -95.03 246.82
C LEU A 559 -83.45 -96.42 246.73
N GLU A 560 -83.19 -97.18 245.66
CA GLU A 560 -83.74 -98.54 245.53
C GLU A 560 -83.09 -99.54 246.51
N HIS A 561 -81.80 -99.36 246.85
CA HIS A 561 -81.11 -100.20 247.83
C HIS A 561 -81.80 -100.14 249.22
N TYR A 562 -82.15 -98.93 249.70
CA TYR A 562 -82.89 -98.76 250.96
C TYR A 562 -84.32 -99.33 250.89
N ARG A 563 -84.97 -99.27 249.72
CA ARG A 563 -86.35 -99.73 249.54
C ARG A 563 -86.48 -101.25 249.70
N ASP A 564 -85.54 -102.02 249.17
CA ASP A 564 -85.70 -103.47 249.09
C ASP A 564 -85.28 -104.20 250.38
N GLY A 565 -84.35 -103.62 251.17
CA GLY A 565 -84.12 -104.07 252.56
C GLY A 565 -85.37 -103.96 253.44
N TYR A 566 -86.19 -102.93 253.26
CA TYR A 566 -87.45 -102.75 253.99
C TYR A 566 -88.53 -103.80 253.63
N LYS A 567 -88.46 -104.39 252.43
CA LYS A 567 -89.41 -105.44 252.01
C LYS A 567 -89.16 -106.77 252.71
N GLN A 568 -87.89 -107.15 252.90
CA GLN A 568 -87.53 -108.42 253.56
C GLN A 568 -88.01 -108.48 255.01
N LEU A 569 -88.08 -107.33 255.69
CA LEU A 569 -88.63 -107.18 257.04
C LEU A 569 -90.13 -107.54 257.15
N ARG A 570 -90.86 -107.67 256.03
CA ARG A 570 -92.34 -107.72 256.01
C ARG A 570 -92.96 -109.11 255.85
N GLN A 571 -92.18 -110.15 255.48
CA GLN A 571 -92.75 -111.37 254.88
C GLN A 571 -92.90 -112.59 255.83
N VAL A 572 -92.58 -112.47 257.12
CA VAL A 572 -92.36 -113.65 258.02
C VAL A 572 -93.44 -113.84 259.11
N LEU A 573 -94.57 -113.09 259.13
CA LEU A 573 -95.35 -112.83 260.36
C LEU A 573 -96.87 -113.24 260.44
N GLN A 574 -97.42 -114.21 259.67
CA GLN A 574 -98.83 -114.69 259.82
C GLN A 574 -99.14 -116.08 259.18
N GLY A 575 -100.31 -116.74 259.35
CA GLY A 575 -101.55 -116.32 260.04
C GLY A 575 -102.64 -117.38 260.39
N HIS A 576 -102.80 -118.50 259.65
CA HIS A 576 -103.66 -119.70 259.95
C HIS A 576 -105.23 -119.60 259.96
N LYS A 577 -105.90 -120.61 259.34
CA LYS A 577 -107.27 -121.25 259.55
C LYS A 577 -107.76 -121.89 258.21
N ARG A 578 -108.13 -123.18 258.03
CA ARG A 578 -109.09 -124.17 258.64
C ARG A 578 -110.55 -124.09 258.13
N PRO A 579 -111.32 -125.21 257.96
CA PRO A 579 -110.95 -126.59 257.50
C PRO A 579 -112.04 -127.36 256.65
N THR A 580 -111.78 -128.66 256.33
CA THR A 580 -112.75 -129.78 256.04
C THR A 580 -113.07 -130.13 254.56
N VAL A 581 -112.92 -131.38 254.03
CA VAL A 581 -112.07 -132.56 254.40
C VAL A 581 -112.00 -133.63 253.27
N MET A 582 -110.85 -134.32 253.11
CA MET A 582 -110.57 -135.62 252.42
C MET A 582 -110.96 -135.81 250.93
N ALA A 583 -110.33 -136.69 250.13
CA ALA A 583 -109.18 -137.61 250.30
C ALA A 583 -108.26 -137.48 249.05
N VAL A 584 -107.05 -138.05 248.95
CA VAL A 584 -106.29 -139.01 249.78
C VAL A 584 -104.98 -138.37 250.23
#